data_AF-A0A3C1VYW0-F1
#
_entry.id   AF-A0A3C1VYW0-F1
#
_cell.length_a   1.000
_cell.length_b   1.000
_cell.length_c   1.000
_cell.angle_alpha   90.00
_cell.angle_beta   90.00
_cell.angle_gamma   90.00
#
_symmetry.space_group_name_H-M   'P 1'
#
loop_
_entity.id
_entity.type
_entity.pdbx_description
1 polymer ?
#
loop_
_entity_poly.entity_id
_entity_poly.type
_entity_poly.pdbx_seq_one_letter_code
_entity_poly.pdbx_strand_id
1 'polypeptide(L)'
;MQNYFELFSLEVDFAIDLTGLEQAYQSQIAIFHPDNFVTKSDKEKSIALQNTSLINTAYDTLKFPLLRTTYLLELEGINAFDEKDT
;
A
#
# COMPACT_ATOMS: atom_id res chain seq x y z
N MET A 1 -13.98 1.12 0.55
CA MET A 1 -12.68 0.55 0.94
C MET A 1 -11.64 1.55 0.47
N GLN A 2 -10.71 1.94 1.34
CA GLN A 2 -9.65 2.86 0.94
C GLN A 2 -8.61 2.07 0.12
N ASN A 3 -8.40 2.43 -1.13
CA ASN A 3 -7.42 1.75 -1.99
C ASN A 3 -5.98 2.21 -1.67
N TYR A 4 -4.97 1.57 -2.26
CA TYR A 4 -3.57 1.89 -1.99
C TYR A 4 -3.19 3.32 -2.40
N PHE A 5 -3.80 3.88 -3.45
CA PHE A 5 -3.54 5.26 -3.86
C PHE A 5 -4.05 6.26 -2.81
N GLU A 6 -5.26 6.04 -2.31
CA GLU A 6 -5.85 6.89 -1.26
C GLU A 6 -5.06 6.83 0.06
N LEU A 7 -4.38 5.71 0.36
CA LEU A 7 -3.50 5.58 1.53
C LEU A 7 -2.30 6.54 1.47
N PHE A 8 -1.83 6.87 0.26
CA PHE A 8 -0.75 7.83 0.03
C PHE A 8 -1.23 9.20 -0.47
N SER A 9 -2.55 9.44 -0.45
CA SER A 9 -3.16 10.67 -1.00
C SER A 9 -2.80 10.92 -2.48
N LEU A 10 -2.71 9.84 -3.25
CA LEU A 10 -2.46 9.86 -4.69
C LEU A 10 -3.77 9.66 -5.46
N GLU A 11 -3.81 10.22 -6.67
CA GLU A 11 -4.85 9.90 -7.65
C GLU A 11 -4.64 8.47 -8.19
N VAL A 12 -5.74 7.80 -8.50
CA VAL A 12 -5.72 6.45 -9.08
C VAL A 12 -5.33 6.56 -10.56
N ASP A 13 -4.04 6.41 -10.84
CA ASP A 13 -3.50 6.41 -12.19
C ASP A 13 -2.35 5.39 -12.32
N PHE A 14 -2.05 4.99 -13.55
CA PHE A 14 -0.80 4.30 -13.83
C PHE A 14 0.40 5.26 -13.76
N ALA A 15 0.27 6.51 -14.18
CA ALA A 15 1.33 7.50 -14.11
C ALA A 15 1.27 8.29 -12.79
N ILE A 16 1.79 7.70 -11.72
CA ILE A 16 1.88 8.38 -10.40
C ILE A 16 3.22 9.11 -10.19
N ASP A 17 3.18 10.11 -9.32
CA ASP A 17 4.38 10.75 -8.78
C ASP A 17 5.08 9.83 -7.77
N LEU A 18 6.19 9.21 -8.18
CA LEU A 18 7.00 8.34 -7.34
C LEU A 18 7.70 9.10 -6.20
N THR A 19 7.99 10.38 -6.39
CA THR A 19 8.59 11.20 -5.33
C THR A 19 7.55 11.49 -4.25
N GLY A 20 6.34 11.88 -4.64
CA GLY A 20 5.20 12.01 -3.72
C GLY A 20 4.88 10.71 -2.98
N LEU A 21 4.88 9.58 -3.68
CA LEU A 21 4.69 8.25 -3.08
C LEU A 21 5.75 7.96 -1.99
N GLU A 22 7.02 8.22 -2.27
CA GLU A 22 8.11 7.97 -1.32
C GLU A 22 8.03 8.87 -0.08
N GLN A 23 7.67 10.15 -0.25
CA GLN A 23 7.48 11.06 0.87
C GLN A 23 6.28 10.68 1.75
N ALA A 24 5.16 10.30 1.13
CA ALA A 24 3.98 9.82 1.83
C ALA A 24 4.30 8.53 2.61
N TYR A 25 5.00 7.59 1.99
CA TYR A 25 5.45 6.36 2.62
C TYR A 25 6.32 6.62 3.86
N GLN A 26 7.36 7.44 3.75
CA GLN A 26 8.23 7.77 4.88
C GLN A 26 7.45 8.41 6.03
N SER A 27 6.51 9.31 5.72
CA SER A 27 5.65 9.97 6.70
C SER A 27 4.75 8.97 7.44
N GLN A 28 4.15 8.04 6.70
CA GLN A 28 3.27 7.00 7.25
C GLN A 28 4.05 6.01 8.13
N ILE A 29 5.21 5.53 7.66
CA ILE A 29 6.08 4.65 8.46
C ILE A 29 6.53 5.35 9.74
N ALA A 30 6.94 6.63 9.68
CA ALA A 30 7.33 7.36 10.88
C ALA A 30 6.22 7.43 11.95
N ILE A 31 4.95 7.44 11.54
CA ILE A 31 3.80 7.47 12.46
C ILE A 31 3.48 6.07 12.99
N PHE A 32 3.44 5.07 12.10
CA PHE A 32 2.91 3.73 12.40
C PHE A 32 3.96 2.67 12.74
N HIS A 33 5.25 3.00 12.69
CA HIS A 33 6.33 2.05 12.95
C HIS A 33 6.13 1.33 14.30
N PRO A 34 6.26 -0.02 14.35
CA PRO A 34 6.05 -0.79 15.57
C PRO A 34 6.96 -0.35 16.74
N ASP A 35 8.13 0.22 16.45
CA ASP A 35 9.04 0.77 17.48
C ASP A 35 8.38 1.86 18.34
N ASN A 36 7.46 2.66 17.76
CA ASN A 36 6.71 3.67 18.49
C ASN A 36 5.72 3.06 19.50
N PHE A 37 5.41 1.76 19.36
CA PHE A 37 4.41 1.04 20.15
C PHE A 37 5.05 -0.03 21.06
N VAL A 38 6.38 -0.08 21.18
CA VAL A 38 7.10 -1.08 22.01
C VAL A 38 6.68 -1.04 23.49
N THR A 39 6.29 0.12 24.01
CA THR A 39 5.83 0.30 25.39
C THR A 39 4.30 0.16 25.57
N LYS A 40 3.57 -0.11 24.48
CA LYS A 40 2.10 -0.20 24.46
C LYS A 40 1.60 -1.62 24.71
N SER A 41 0.29 -1.78 24.80
CA SER A 41 -0.35 -3.10 24.94
C SER A 41 -0.08 -4.00 23.73
N ASP A 42 -0.16 -5.32 23.90
CA ASP A 42 0.02 -6.28 22.81
C ASP A 42 -0.99 -6.08 21.67
N LYS A 43 -2.20 -5.62 22.00
CA LYS A 43 -3.22 -5.26 21.01
C LYS A 43 -2.77 -4.07 20.14
N GLU A 44 -2.25 -3.02 20.76
CA GLU A 44 -1.75 -1.85 20.04
C GLU A 44 -0.53 -2.19 19.18
N LYS A 45 0.38 -3.03 19.69
CA LYS A 45 1.53 -3.54 18.91
C LYS A 45 1.08 -4.33 17.69
N SER A 46 0.11 -5.22 17.85
CA SER A 46 -0.44 -6.00 16.74
C SER A 46 -1.06 -5.11 15.67
N ILE A 47 -1.80 -4.08 16.07
CA ILE A 47 -2.38 -3.09 15.14
C ILE A 47 -1.27 -2.31 14.41
N ALA A 48 -0.22 -1.88 15.11
CA ALA A 48 0.91 -1.18 14.50
C ALA A 48 1.64 -2.05 13.46
N LEU A 49 1.84 -3.34 13.76
CA LEU A 49 2.42 -4.31 12.83
C LEU A 49 1.54 -4.51 11.59
N GLN A 50 0.23 -4.65 11.76
CA GLN A 50 -0.72 -4.79 10.64
C GLN A 50 -0.72 -3.54 9.74
N ASN A 51 -0.75 -2.35 10.35
CA ASN A 51 -0.69 -1.10 9.61
C ASN A 51 0.62 -0.94 8.85
N THR A 52 1.75 -1.22 9.50
CA THR A 52 3.08 -1.17 8.87
C THR A 52 3.16 -2.13 7.70
N SER A 53 2.65 -3.37 7.86
CA SER A 53 2.61 -4.34 6.77
C SER A 53 1.76 -3.85 5.60
N LEU A 54 0.58 -3.26 5.87
CA LEU A 54 -0.30 -2.72 4.84
C LEU A 54 0.37 -1.56 4.07
N ILE A 55 1.02 -0.64 4.78
CA ILE A 55 1.73 0.50 4.18
C ILE A 55 2.87 0.00 3.28
N ASN A 56 3.65 -0.99 3.74
CA ASN A 56 4.73 -1.58 2.94
C ASN A 56 4.20 -2.24 1.66
N THR A 57 3.17 -3.09 1.79
CA THR A 57 2.56 -3.74 0.63
C THR A 57 2.00 -2.73 -0.36
N ALA A 58 1.28 -1.71 0.12
CA ALA A 58 0.74 -0.66 -0.73
C ALA A 58 1.85 0.12 -1.46
N TYR A 59 2.93 0.46 -0.76
CA TYR A 59 4.07 1.17 -1.35
C TYR A 59 4.75 0.33 -2.45
N ASP A 60 5.06 -0.94 -2.17
CA ASP A 60 5.69 -1.82 -3.15
C ASP A 60 4.79 -2.01 -4.37
N THR A 61 3.49 -2.25 -4.17
CA THR A 61 2.52 -2.40 -5.26
C THR A 61 2.48 -1.17 -6.17
N LEU A 62 2.46 0.05 -5.61
CA LEU A 62 2.41 1.27 -6.41
C LEU A 62 3.75 1.65 -7.04
N LYS A 63 4.86 1.32 -6.38
CA LYS A 63 6.23 1.60 -6.84
C LYS A 63 6.60 0.79 -8.08
N PHE A 64 6.25 -0.49 -8.11
CA PHE A 64 6.60 -1.37 -9.23
C PHE A 64 5.53 -1.31 -10.33
N PRO A 65 5.87 -0.90 -11.57
CA PRO A 65 4.88 -0.70 -12.62
C PRO A 65 4.03 -1.94 -12.92
N LEU A 66 4.63 -3.14 -12.90
CA LEU A 66 3.91 -4.39 -13.13
C LEU A 66 2.84 -4.65 -12.06
N LEU A 67 3.22 -4.52 -10.79
CA LEU A 67 2.29 -4.69 -9.67
C LEU A 67 1.19 -3.62 -9.68
N ARG A 68 1.56 -2.38 -10.01
CA ARG A 68 0.60 -1.28 -10.14
C ARG A 68 -0.42 -1.54 -11.25
N THR A 69 0.01 -2.06 -12.40
CA THR A 69 -0.90 -2.45 -13.48
C THR A 69 -1.85 -3.55 -13.02
N THR A 70 -1.34 -4.62 -12.39
CA THR A 70 -2.18 -5.69 -11.84
C THR A 70 -3.18 -5.13 -10.85
N TYR A 71 -2.76 -4.26 -9.94
CA TYR A 71 -3.63 -3.66 -8.94
C TYR A 71 -4.70 -2.75 -9.53
N LEU A 72 -4.38 -1.95 -10.56
CA LEU A 72 -5.36 -1.15 -11.28
C LEU A 72 -6.43 -2.03 -11.96
N LEU A 73 -6.03 -3.18 -12.53
CA LEU A 73 -6.96 -4.14 -13.10
C LEU A 73 -7.85 -4.77 -12.02
N GLU A 74 -7.28 -5.11 -10.85
CA GLU A 74 -8.04 -5.65 -9.71
C GLU A 74 -9.08 -4.65 -9.19
N LEU A 75 -8.77 -3.34 -9.18
CA LEU A 75 -9.72 -2.29 -8.80
C LEU A 75 -10.94 -2.24 -9.74
N GLU A 76 -10.74 -2.55 -11.01
CA GLU A 76 -11.80 -2.66 -12.02
C GLU A 76 -12.48 -4.05 -12.02
N GLY A 77 -12.10 -4.95 -11.10
CA GLY A 77 -12.63 -6.31 -11.02
C GLY A 77 -12.07 -7.27 -12.08
N ILE A 78 -10.96 -6.91 -12.75
CA ILE A 78 -10.28 -7.72 -13.75
C ILE A 78 -9.10 -8.42 -13.10
N ASN A 79 -9.09 -9.75 -13.12
CA ASN A 79 -7.92 -10.52 -12.69
C ASN A 79 -6.95 -10.68 -13.87
N ALA A 80 -5.81 -9.99 -13.79
CA ALA A 80 -4.78 -9.98 -14.83
C ALA A 80 -4.15 -11.36 -15.12
N PHE A 81 -4.33 -12.32 -14.20
CA PHE A 81 -3.81 -13.68 -14.29
C PHE A 81 -4.93 -14.72 -14.32
N ASP A 82 -6.18 -14.33 -14.59
CA ASP A 82 -7.26 -15.29 -14.85
C ASP A 82 -6.92 -16.03 -16.14
N GLU A 83 -6.52 -17.30 -16.03
CA GLU A 83 -6.25 -18.18 -17.15
C GLU A 83 -7.57 -18.49 -17.89
N LYS A 84 -8.03 -17.54 -18.72
CA LYS A 84 -9.04 -17.78 -19.75
C LYS A 84 -8.42 -17.68 -21.14
N ASP A 85 -7.43 -18.52 -21.38
CA ASP A 85 -7.04 -18.93 -22.73
C ASP A 85 -6.66 -20.42 -22.68
N THR A 86 -7.66 -21.28 -22.83
CA THR A 86 -7.52 -22.65 -23.35
C THR A 86 -8.54 -22.88 -24.45
#